data_AF-A0A9X6AB87-F1
#
_entry.id   AF-A0A9X6AB87-F1
#
_cell.length_a   1.000
_cell.length_b   1.000
_cell.length_c   1.000
_cell.angle_alpha   90.00
_cell.angle_beta   90.00
_cell.angle_gamma   90.00
#
_symmetry.space_group_name_H-M   'P 1'
#
loop_
_entity.id
_entity.type
_entity.pdbx_description
1 polymer ?
#
loop_
_entity_poly.entity_id
_entity_poly.type
_entity_poly.pdbx_seq_one_letter_code
_entity_poly.pdbx_strand_id
1 'polypeptide(L)'
;MDRVVVVGNGIAGLTAADTLREAGFDGELTIVGDEPHPAYSRPALSKALLLDGSDMASHELPPTSHGATELLGVRATGLHLD
;
A
#
# COMPACT_ATOMS: atom_id res chain seq x y z
N MET A 1 -17.42 -3.32 -13.38
CA MET A 1 -15.94 -3.23 -13.42
C MET A 1 -15.50 -4.13 -12.31
N ASP A 2 -14.92 -5.27 -12.68
CA ASP A 2 -14.97 -6.42 -11.77
C ASP A 2 -13.63 -6.64 -11.06
N ARG A 3 -12.60 -5.90 -11.51
CA ARG A 3 -11.24 -5.93 -10.98
C ARG A 3 -10.57 -4.56 -11.06
N VAL A 4 -9.84 -4.20 -10.01
CA VAL A 4 -8.92 -3.07 -9.96
C VAL A 4 -7.55 -3.55 -9.48
N VAL A 5 -6.49 -3.09 -10.14
CA VAL A 5 -5.10 -3.33 -9.74
C VAL A 5 -4.43 -1.99 -9.46
N VAL A 6 -3.84 -1.85 -8.27
CA VAL A 6 -3.07 -0.67 -7.85
C VAL A 6 -1.59 -1.02 -7.91
N VAL A 7 -0.80 -0.25 -8.65
CA VAL A 7 0.67 -0.40 -8.69
C VAL A 7 1.29 0.60 -7.71
N GLY A 8 1.78 0.06 -6.59
CA GLY A 8 2.43 0.79 -5.49
C GLY A 8 1.81 0.49 -4.13
N ASN A 9 2.53 -0.22 -3.26
CA ASN A 9 2.15 -0.47 -1.84
C ASN A 9 2.61 0.69 -0.92
N GLY A 10 2.38 1.93 -1.34
CA GLY A 10 2.65 3.12 -0.53
C GLY A 10 1.36 3.71 0.03
N ILE A 11 1.47 4.78 0.83
CA ILE A 11 0.29 5.47 1.39
C ILE A 11 -0.76 5.82 0.33
N ALA A 12 -0.33 6.29 -0.85
CA ALA A 12 -1.25 6.61 -1.94
C ALA A 12 -2.02 5.39 -2.46
N GLY A 13 -1.35 4.23 -2.58
CA GLY A 13 -1.97 3.01 -3.05
C GLY A 13 -2.93 2.40 -2.04
N LEU A 14 -2.55 2.39 -0.76
CA LEU A 14 -3.43 1.94 0.33
C LEU A 14 -4.66 2.84 0.44
N THR A 15 -4.47 4.17 0.45
CA THR A 15 -5.60 5.12 0.51
C THR A 15 -6.53 4.95 -0.69
N ALA A 16 -5.99 4.78 -1.91
CA ALA A 16 -6.83 4.54 -3.08
C ALA A 16 -7.66 3.26 -2.94
N ALA A 17 -7.06 2.18 -2.44
CA ALA A 17 -7.73 0.91 -2.20
C ALA A 17 -8.80 1.01 -1.11
N ASP A 18 -8.51 1.68 0.01
CA ASP A 18 -9.46 1.90 1.10
C ASP A 18 -10.64 2.76 0.63
N THR A 19 -10.37 3.86 -0.07
CA THR A 19 -11.40 4.75 -0.62
C THR A 19 -12.29 4.03 -1.64
N LEU A 20 -11.73 3.11 -2.46
CA LEU A 20 -12.55 2.28 -3.35
C LEU A 20 -13.57 1.44 -2.56
N ARG A 21 -13.14 0.79 -1.47
CA ARG A 21 -14.06 0.02 -0.62
C ARG A 21 -15.08 0.91 0.08
N GLU A 22 -14.67 2.04 0.62
CA GLU A 22 -15.58 3.02 1.23
C GLU A 22 -16.62 3.55 0.24
N ALA A 23 -16.25 3.69 -1.03
CA ALA A 23 -17.15 4.08 -2.11
C ALA A 23 -18.07 2.95 -2.62
N GLY A 24 -18.00 1.76 -2.03
CA GLY A 24 -18.86 0.61 -2.35
C GLY A 24 -18.34 -0.28 -3.48
N PHE A 25 -17.06 -0.17 -3.86
CA PHE A 25 -16.46 -1.13 -4.79
C PHE A 25 -16.36 -2.51 -4.12
N ASP A 26 -17.05 -3.50 -4.68
CA ASP A 26 -17.13 -4.88 -4.18
C ASP A 26 -16.34 -5.88 -5.05
N GLY A 27 -15.76 -5.42 -6.16
CA GLY A 27 -14.96 -6.24 -7.06
C GLY A 27 -13.60 -6.67 -6.48
N GLU A 28 -12.84 -7.40 -7.31
CA GLU A 28 -11.50 -7.84 -6.96
C GLU A 28 -10.53 -6.66 -6.88
N LEU A 29 -9.71 -6.65 -5.83
CA LEU A 29 -8.74 -5.58 -5.59
C LEU A 29 -7.37 -6.20 -5.31
N THR A 30 -6.35 -5.78 -6.06
CA THR A 30 -4.97 -6.22 -5.87
C THR A 30 -4.05 -5.01 -5.79
N ILE A 31 -3.10 -5.03 -4.85
CA ILE A 31 -2.03 -4.03 -4.74
C ILE A 31 -0.70 -4.74 -5.04
N VAL A 32 0.09 -4.20 -5.95
CA VAL A 32 1.40 -4.73 -6.33
C VAL A 32 2.48 -3.76 -5.85
N GLY A 33 3.47 -4.23 -5.09
CA GLY A 33 4.55 -3.43 -4.55
C GLY A 33 5.91 -4.08 -4.72
N ASP A 34 6.90 -3.32 -5.19
CA ASP A 34 8.29 -3.77 -5.36
C ASP A 34 9.01 -4.03 -4.02
N GLU A 35 8.58 -3.34 -2.96
CA GLU A 35 9.16 -3.50 -1.64
C GLU A 35 8.57 -4.74 -0.92
N PRO A 36 9.40 -5.55 -0.23
CA PRO A 36 8.96 -6.80 0.43
C PRO A 36 8.36 -6.57 1.83
N HIS A 37 8.06 -5.33 2.20
CA HIS A 37 7.54 -4.95 3.51
C HIS A 37 6.17 -4.28 3.35
N PRO A 38 5.29 -4.37 4.37
CA PRO A 38 4.07 -3.58 4.41
C PRO A 38 4.37 -2.08 4.28
N ALA A 39 3.38 -1.32 3.80
CA ALA A 39 3.49 0.11 3.69
C ALA A 39 3.81 0.77 5.04
N TYR A 40 4.65 1.80 5.00
CA TYR A 40 5.13 2.50 6.18
C TYR A 40 5.20 4.02 5.96
N SER A 41 5.28 4.77 7.06
CA SER A 41 5.46 6.21 7.07
C SER A 41 6.89 6.59 6.64
N ARG A 42 7.04 6.94 5.35
CA ARG A 42 8.30 7.50 4.83
C ARG A 42 8.76 8.76 5.60
N PRO A 43 7.89 9.68 6.04
CA PRO A 43 8.31 10.81 6.88
C PRO A 43 8.99 10.39 8.19
N ALA A 44 8.52 9.31 8.83
CA ALA A 44 9.08 8.80 10.08
C ALA A 44 10.54 8.36 9.92
N LEU A 45 10.91 7.81 8.74
CA LEU A 45 12.28 7.39 8.44
C LEU A 45 13.33 8.51 8.62
N SER A 46 12.96 9.74 8.26
CA SER A 46 13.88 10.90 8.30
C SER A 46 13.85 11.68 9.62
N LYS A 47 12.97 11.30 10.55
CA LYS A 47 12.68 12.07 11.78
C LYS A 47 12.66 11.14 12.98
N ALA A 48 11.48 10.70 13.41
CA ALA A 48 11.29 9.91 14.62
C ALA A 48 12.23 8.69 14.65
N LEU A 49 12.30 7.91 13.56
CA LEU A 49 13.18 6.73 13.53
C LEU A 49 14.68 7.08 13.51
N LEU A 50 15.06 8.19 12.89
CA LEU A 50 16.45 8.61 12.81
C LEU A 50 16.95 9.21 14.13
N LEU A 51 16.07 9.89 14.87
CA LEU A 51 16.41 10.65 16.07
C LEU A 51 16.21 9.85 17.36
N ASP A 52 15.12 9.09 17.45
CA ASP A 52 14.68 8.53 18.73
C ASP A 52 15.22 7.11 18.95
N GLY A 53 15.86 6.50 17.94
CA GLY A 53 16.51 5.19 17.99
C GLY A 53 15.62 4.05 18.51
N SER A 54 14.31 4.29 18.63
CA SER A 54 13.37 3.47 19.36
C SER A 54 12.16 3.11 18.51
N ASP A 55 11.78 1.84 18.69
CA ASP A 55 10.64 1.09 18.20
C ASP A 55 10.12 1.35 16.76
N MET A 56 10.11 0.25 16.01
CA MET A 56 9.53 0.13 14.67
C MET A 56 8.04 0.55 14.65
N ALA A 57 7.34 0.58 15.79
CA ALA A 57 5.96 1.05 15.85
C ALA A 57 5.72 2.46 15.28
N SER A 58 6.71 3.37 15.33
CA SER A 58 6.56 4.78 14.92
C SER A 58 6.42 4.99 13.39
N HIS A 59 6.64 3.97 12.56
CA HIS A 59 6.47 4.05 11.12
C HIS A 59 5.30 3.23 10.58
N GLU A 60 4.61 2.46 11.41
CA GLU A 60 3.46 1.69 10.96
C GLU A 60 2.37 2.65 10.45
N LEU A 61 1.79 2.33 9.29
CA LEU A 61 0.59 3.02 8.84
C LEU A 61 -0.64 2.44 9.56
N PRO A 62 -1.73 3.20 9.66
CA PRO A 62 -2.98 2.68 10.19
C PRO A 62 -3.40 1.38 9.48
N PRO A 63 -4.07 0.45 10.19
CA PRO A 63 -4.59 -0.75 9.57
C PRO A 63 -5.48 -0.42 8.37
N THR A 64 -5.29 -1.14 7.27
CA THR A 64 -6.07 -0.97 6.03
C THR A 64 -7.45 -1.59 6.16
N SER A 65 -8.45 -0.99 5.51
CA SER A 65 -9.83 -1.52 5.45
C SER A 65 -10.15 -2.20 4.11
N HIS A 66 -9.25 -2.11 3.13
CA HIS A 66 -9.53 -2.47 1.75
C HIS A 66 -9.71 -3.96 1.43
N GLY A 67 -9.16 -4.86 2.26
CA GLY A 67 -9.20 -6.31 2.00
C GLY A 67 -8.57 -6.75 0.66
N ALA A 68 -7.71 -5.93 0.06
CA ALA A 68 -7.02 -6.24 -1.19
C ALA A 68 -6.03 -7.41 -1.03
N THR A 69 -5.78 -8.14 -2.12
CA THR A 69 -4.62 -9.04 -2.20
C THR A 69 -3.35 -8.20 -2.40
N GLU A 70 -2.39 -8.29 -1.48
CA GLU A 70 -1.13 -7.55 -1.56
C GLU A 70 0.01 -8.45 -2.07
N LEU A 71 0.52 -8.13 -3.25
CA LEU A 71 1.69 -8.78 -3.85
C LEU A 71 2.94 -7.93 -3.57
N LEU A 72 3.58 -8.21 -2.42
CA LEU A 72 4.80 -7.53 -1.97
C LEU A 72 6.06 -8.18 -2.56
N GLY A 73 7.13 -7.39 -2.73
CA GLY A 73 8.38 -7.84 -3.36
C GLY A 73 8.25 -8.13 -4.86
N VAL A 74 7.20 -7.63 -5.51
CA VAL A 74 6.90 -7.86 -6.92
C VAL A 74 6.91 -6.54 -7.68
N ARG A 75 7.81 -6.43 -8.66
CA ARG A 75 7.89 -5.27 -9.54
C ARG A 75 6.97 -5.41 -10.74
N ALA A 76 6.02 -4.50 -10.88
CA ALA A 76 5.33 -4.31 -12.16
C ALA A 76 6.31 -3.71 -13.20
N THR A 77 6.47 -4.36 -14.36
CA THR A 77 7.45 -3.95 -15.39
C THR A 77 6.82 -3.32 -16.63
N GLY A 78 5.50 -3.41 -16.79
CA GLY A 78 4.78 -2.87 -17.94
C GLY A 78 3.27 -3.04 -17.80
N LEU A 79 2.53 -2.32 -18.65
CA LEU A 79 1.08 -2.43 -18.79
C LEU A 79 0.77 -2.59 -20.28
N HIS A 80 0.06 -3.66 -20.62
CA HIS A 80 -0.46 -3.89 -21.97
C HIS A 80 -1.91 -3.40 -22.01
N LEU A 81 -2.27 -2.62 -23.02
CA LEU A 81 -3.60 -1.99 -23.15
C LEU A 81 -4.44 -2.61 -24.27
N ASP A 82 -3.87 -3.64 -24.89
CA ASP A 82 -4.27 -4.24 -26.16
C ASP A 82 -5.48 -5.18 -26.00
#